data_AF-A0A839LEU8-F1
#
_entry.id   AF-A0A839LEU8-F1
#
_cell.length_a   1.000
_cell.length_b   1.000
_cell.length_c   1.000
_cell.angle_alpha   90.00
_cell.angle_beta   90.00
_cell.angle_gamma   90.00
#
_symmetry.space_group_name_H-M   'P 1'
#
loop_
_entity.id
_entity.type
_entity.pdbx_description
1 polymer ?
#
loop_
_entity_poly.entity_id
_entity_poly.type
_entity_poly.pdbx_seq_one_letter_code
_entity_poly.pdbx_strand_id
1 'polypeptide(L)'
;MKLPPLASLALAALCALPVRAATTDCPGREALAPLLKADGLFLGEIHGSVEVPTLVECLAGRLADEFAGRRPLWVALELQPAALEASDPAWRKGFQDGRTSQAMLQLIRALKSLQSQGRLTLAGFVPADPPPGAAAYERAMARELDRAPAEAFVLALAGNVHARKSPGAARFSAQAAAPAGSLLQRRMTHMLIGHRLPSQAWICAPTCGPLPLGPSPEARDRAAGLHVLDDADYDYLLLLDRLSASPPAFPAPAAPKLVSPA
;
A
#
# COMPACT_ATOMS: atom_id res chain seq x y z
N MET A 1 54.66 46.20 0.60
CA MET A 1 53.93 45.14 1.32
C MET A 1 52.46 45.54 1.40
N LYS A 2 51.57 44.86 0.67
CA LYS A 2 50.11 45.03 0.76
C LYS A 2 49.53 43.64 1.04
N LEU A 3 48.88 43.47 2.20
CA LEU A 3 48.15 42.23 2.52
C LEU A 3 46.86 42.16 1.68
N PRO A 4 46.44 40.97 1.23
CA PRO A 4 45.13 40.79 0.60
C PRO A 4 44.02 40.66 1.66
N PRO A 5 42.76 40.99 1.31
CA PRO A 5 41.63 40.83 2.22
C PRO A 5 41.21 39.35 2.28
N LEU A 6 40.96 38.88 3.50
CA LEU A 6 40.37 37.58 3.79
C LEU A 6 38.91 37.56 3.32
N ALA A 7 38.61 36.77 2.29
CA ALA A 7 37.24 36.44 1.92
C ALA A 7 36.71 35.38 2.89
N SER A 8 35.77 35.75 3.77
CA SER A 8 35.03 34.81 4.60
C SER A 8 34.11 33.95 3.73
N LEU A 9 34.47 32.67 3.55
CA LEU A 9 33.51 31.65 3.10
C LEU A 9 32.52 31.40 4.24
N ALA A 10 31.30 31.94 4.12
CA ALA A 10 30.18 31.51 4.93
C ALA A 10 29.71 30.14 4.41
N LEU A 11 30.07 29.08 5.13
CA LEU A 11 29.58 27.73 4.88
C LEU A 11 28.10 27.70 5.30
N ALA A 12 27.20 27.81 4.32
CA ALA A 12 25.77 27.62 4.55
C ALA A 12 25.52 26.15 4.90
N ALA A 13 25.40 25.85 6.19
CA ALA A 13 24.91 24.57 6.66
C ALA A 13 23.46 24.42 6.19
N LEU A 14 23.24 23.62 5.14
CA LEU A 14 21.91 23.11 4.82
C LEU A 14 21.48 22.22 5.99
N CYS A 15 20.73 22.78 6.93
CA CYS A 15 19.91 22.00 7.84
C CYS A 15 18.93 21.19 6.98
N ALA A 16 19.22 19.91 6.79
CA ALA A 16 18.23 18.94 6.34
C ALA A 16 17.15 18.88 7.43
N LEU A 17 16.08 19.65 7.26
CA LEU A 17 14.91 19.54 8.10
C LEU A 17 14.39 18.10 7.96
N PRO A 18 14.11 17.40 9.08
CA PRO A 18 13.47 16.10 8.98
C PRO A 18 12.12 16.31 8.29
N VAL A 19 11.91 15.61 7.18
CA VAL A 19 10.58 15.49 6.57
C VAL A 19 9.71 14.81 7.61
N ARG A 20 8.94 15.62 8.34
CA ARG A 20 7.92 15.12 9.25
C ARG A 20 6.86 14.53 8.35
N ALA A 21 6.76 13.19 8.34
CA ALA A 21 5.67 12.50 7.66
C ALA A 21 4.37 13.18 8.09
N ALA A 22 3.56 13.61 7.11
CA ALA A 22 2.24 14.15 7.41
C ALA A 22 1.53 13.09 8.27
N THR A 23 1.02 13.50 9.43
CA THR A 23 0.27 12.60 10.30
C THR A 23 -0.98 12.19 9.53
N THR A 24 -1.01 10.97 9.00
CA THR A 24 -2.23 10.40 8.46
C THR A 24 -3.16 10.16 9.64
N ASP A 25 -4.04 11.12 9.92
CA ASP A 25 -4.98 11.00 11.02
C ASP A 25 -5.81 9.74 10.81
N CYS A 26 -5.67 8.83 11.75
CA CYS A 26 -6.34 7.56 11.69
C CYS A 26 -7.85 7.75 11.86
N PRO A 27 -8.68 7.25 10.91
CA PRO A 27 -10.12 7.49 10.95
C PRO A 27 -10.73 7.20 12.32
N GLY A 28 -11.50 8.15 12.83
CA GLY A 28 -12.22 8.01 14.08
C GLY A 28 -13.32 6.95 13.99
N ARG A 29 -13.84 6.52 15.16
CA ARG A 29 -14.87 5.48 15.23
C ARG A 29 -16.11 5.79 14.39
N GLU A 30 -16.56 7.04 14.40
CA GLU A 30 -17.70 7.50 13.60
C GLU A 30 -17.44 7.38 12.09
N ALA A 31 -16.23 7.69 11.64
CA ALA A 31 -15.83 7.55 10.24
C ALA A 31 -15.69 6.07 9.83
N LEU A 32 -15.31 5.18 10.76
CA LEU A 32 -15.23 3.74 10.50
C LEU A 32 -16.61 3.07 10.47
N ALA A 33 -17.56 3.52 11.29
CA ALA A 33 -18.88 2.88 11.41
C ALA A 33 -19.58 2.54 10.07
N PRO A 34 -19.65 3.41 9.06
CA PRO A 34 -20.26 3.05 7.77
C PRO A 34 -19.47 1.98 7.00
N LEU A 35 -18.15 1.90 7.20
CA LEU A 35 -17.24 0.96 6.54
C LEU A 35 -17.35 -0.47 7.10
N LEU A 36 -17.83 -0.63 8.34
CA LEU A 36 -17.91 -1.93 9.03
C LEU A 36 -19.22 -2.69 8.75
N LYS A 37 -20.05 -2.21 7.83
CA LYS A 37 -21.31 -2.86 7.43
C LYS A 37 -21.11 -4.07 6.52
N ALA A 38 -19.91 -4.25 5.98
CA ALA A 38 -19.51 -5.36 5.12
C ALA A 38 -18.72 -6.43 5.91
N ASP A 39 -18.31 -7.50 5.23
CA ASP A 39 -17.46 -8.55 5.79
C ASP A 39 -15.97 -8.18 5.75
N GLY A 40 -15.64 -7.04 5.14
CA GLY A 40 -14.28 -6.52 5.15
C GLY A 40 -14.12 -5.20 4.40
N LEU A 41 -12.89 -4.70 4.43
CA LEU A 41 -12.41 -3.53 3.70
C LEU A 41 -11.33 -3.94 2.70
N PHE A 42 -11.50 -3.55 1.45
CA PHE A 42 -10.48 -3.73 0.42
C PHE A 42 -9.94 -2.36 0.01
N LEU A 43 -8.75 -2.05 0.48
CA LEU A 43 -8.05 -0.79 0.27
C LEU A 43 -7.21 -0.88 -1.01
N GLY A 44 -7.52 0.00 -1.96
CA GLY A 44 -6.79 0.20 -3.19
C GLY A 44 -5.88 1.42 -3.11
N GLU A 45 -4.60 1.25 -3.34
CA GLU A 45 -3.59 2.30 -3.22
C GLU A 45 -2.67 2.42 -4.44
N ILE A 46 -1.80 3.43 -4.42
CA ILE A 46 -0.62 3.47 -5.28
C ILE A 46 0.60 3.03 -4.48
N HIS A 47 1.23 1.94 -4.92
CA HIS A 47 2.37 1.36 -4.23
C HIS A 47 3.51 2.35 -3.99
N GLY A 48 4.27 2.08 -2.92
CA GLY A 48 5.52 2.77 -2.65
C GLY A 48 5.35 4.12 -1.94
N SER A 49 4.26 4.30 -1.19
CA SER A 49 4.08 5.45 -0.30
C SER A 49 4.45 5.13 1.15
N VAL A 50 4.68 6.17 1.97
CA VAL A 50 4.91 6.05 3.43
C VAL A 50 3.57 6.03 4.19
N GLU A 51 2.63 6.84 3.73
CA GLU A 51 1.41 7.19 4.44
C GLU A 51 0.39 6.05 4.42
N VAL A 52 0.30 5.29 3.33
CA VAL A 52 -0.68 4.20 3.21
C VAL A 52 -0.36 3.04 4.17
N PRO A 53 0.87 2.50 4.25
CA PRO A 53 1.16 1.47 5.24
C PRO A 53 0.94 1.94 6.68
N THR A 54 1.27 3.21 6.99
CA THR A 54 1.01 3.83 8.31
C THR A 54 -0.48 3.88 8.63
N LEU A 55 -1.32 4.25 7.65
CA LEU A 55 -2.77 4.22 7.79
C LEU A 55 -3.28 2.81 8.06
N VAL A 56 -2.81 1.81 7.30
CA VAL A 56 -3.23 0.41 7.47
C VAL A 56 -2.85 -0.13 8.84
N GLU A 57 -1.66 0.22 9.35
CA GLU A 57 -1.25 -0.12 10.71
C GLU A 57 -2.26 0.41 11.73
N CYS A 58 -2.64 1.69 11.61
CA CYS A 58 -3.60 2.26 12.54
C CYS A 58 -5.01 1.64 12.41
N LEU A 59 -5.48 1.42 11.18
CA LEU A 59 -6.76 0.76 10.94
C LEU A 59 -6.78 -0.65 11.54
N ALA A 60 -5.71 -1.43 11.34
CA ALA A 60 -5.58 -2.76 11.92
C ALA A 60 -5.64 -2.72 13.46
N GLY A 61 -4.96 -1.76 14.09
CA GLY A 61 -5.03 -1.57 15.54
C GLY A 61 -6.45 -1.27 16.03
N ARG A 62 -7.15 -0.31 15.38
CA ARG A 62 -8.53 0.04 15.75
C ARG A 62 -9.51 -1.11 15.54
N LEU A 63 -9.40 -1.82 14.43
CA LEU A 63 -10.26 -2.97 14.14
C LEU A 63 -9.98 -4.13 15.11
N ALA A 64 -8.71 -4.32 15.49
CA ALA A 64 -8.35 -5.32 16.48
C ALA A 64 -8.93 -4.99 17.87
N ASP A 65 -9.07 -3.70 18.23
CA ASP A 65 -9.78 -3.28 19.44
C ASP A 65 -11.30 -3.49 19.30
N GLU A 66 -11.90 -3.01 18.20
CA GLU A 66 -13.36 -3.08 17.97
C GLU A 66 -13.88 -4.53 17.91
N PHE A 67 -13.10 -5.46 17.36
CA PHE A 67 -13.48 -6.86 17.19
C PHE A 67 -12.98 -7.80 18.29
N ALA A 68 -12.23 -7.30 19.28
CA ALA A 68 -11.68 -8.11 20.36
C ALA A 68 -12.75 -9.00 21.02
N GLY A 69 -12.57 -10.33 20.93
CA GLY A 69 -13.50 -11.33 21.49
C GLY A 69 -14.85 -11.45 20.79
N ARG A 70 -15.08 -10.72 19.69
CA ARG A 70 -16.36 -10.67 18.97
C ARG A 70 -16.28 -11.23 17.56
N ARG A 71 -15.16 -11.00 16.89
CA ARG A 71 -14.95 -11.39 15.50
C ARG A 71 -13.44 -11.56 15.22
N PRO A 72 -13.00 -12.60 14.48
CA PRO A 72 -11.62 -12.67 14.02
C PRO A 72 -11.30 -11.50 13.08
N LEU A 73 -10.13 -10.89 13.22
CA LEU A 73 -9.59 -9.93 12.27
C LEU A 73 -8.56 -10.61 11.38
N TRP A 74 -8.75 -10.54 10.06
CA TRP A 74 -7.82 -11.05 9.07
C TRP A 74 -7.23 -9.89 8.28
N VAL A 75 -5.93 -9.65 8.38
CA VAL A 75 -5.24 -8.59 7.62
C VAL A 75 -4.47 -9.23 6.48
N ALA A 76 -4.80 -8.86 5.25
CA ALA A 76 -4.25 -9.44 4.03
C ALA A 76 -3.46 -8.39 3.23
N LEU A 77 -2.19 -8.66 2.93
CA LEU A 77 -1.33 -7.77 2.16
C LEU A 77 -1.06 -8.37 0.77
N GLU A 78 -0.92 -7.51 -0.24
CA GLU A 78 -0.58 -7.91 -1.61
C GLU A 78 0.90 -8.34 -1.71
N LEU A 79 1.20 -9.44 -1.03
CA LEU A 79 2.48 -10.10 -0.94
C LEU A 79 2.24 -11.60 -1.03
N GLN A 80 3.25 -12.34 -1.46
CA GLN A 80 3.24 -13.79 -1.28
C GLN A 80 3.35 -14.11 0.22
N PRO A 81 2.75 -15.21 0.70
CA PRO A 81 2.85 -15.60 2.11
C PRO A 81 4.28 -15.64 2.64
N ALA A 82 5.23 -16.18 1.85
CA ALA A 82 6.64 -16.23 2.22
C ALA A 82 7.27 -14.82 2.36
N ALA A 83 6.83 -13.86 1.54
CA ALA A 83 7.32 -12.48 1.57
C ALA A 83 6.83 -11.67 2.79
N LEU A 84 5.96 -12.21 3.64
CA LEU A 84 5.73 -11.65 4.97
C LEU A 84 6.98 -11.76 5.87
N GLU A 85 7.92 -12.65 5.53
CA GLU A 85 9.24 -12.70 6.15
C GLU A 85 10.24 -11.83 5.38
N ALA A 86 10.90 -10.90 6.07
CA ALA A 86 11.89 -9.99 5.48
C ALA A 86 13.16 -10.71 4.95
N SER A 87 13.35 -11.98 5.33
CA SER A 87 14.39 -12.86 4.81
C SER A 87 14.08 -13.39 3.41
N ASP A 88 12.82 -13.33 2.96
CA ASP A 88 12.44 -13.83 1.65
C ASP A 88 13.18 -13.08 0.52
N PRO A 89 13.64 -13.78 -0.54
CA PRO A 89 14.32 -13.15 -1.67
C PRO A 89 13.54 -12.04 -2.37
N ALA A 90 12.20 -12.02 -2.27
CA ALA A 90 11.35 -10.97 -2.83
C ALA A 90 11.77 -9.57 -2.38
N TRP A 91 12.23 -9.43 -1.13
CA TRP A 91 12.71 -8.17 -0.55
C TRP A 91 13.98 -7.59 -1.18
N ARG A 92 14.67 -8.39 -2.00
CA ARG A 92 15.94 -8.04 -2.65
C ARG A 92 15.84 -8.23 -4.17
N LYS A 93 14.65 -8.23 -4.75
CA LYS A 93 14.52 -8.29 -6.21
C LYS A 93 15.04 -7.00 -6.86
N GLY A 94 15.44 -7.07 -8.13
CA GLY A 94 15.83 -5.88 -8.89
C GLY A 94 14.65 -4.95 -9.18
N PHE A 95 13.47 -5.53 -9.40
CA PHE A 95 12.21 -4.80 -9.58
C PHE A 95 11.49 -4.70 -8.23
N GLN A 96 11.48 -3.51 -7.62
CA GLN A 96 10.86 -3.24 -6.32
C GLN A 96 9.88 -2.08 -6.47
N ASP A 97 8.64 -2.41 -6.78
CA ASP A 97 7.57 -1.46 -7.11
C ASP A 97 6.89 -0.81 -5.89
N GLY A 98 7.47 -0.96 -4.70
CA GLY A 98 6.96 -0.40 -3.45
C GLY A 98 6.34 -1.41 -2.49
N ARG A 99 5.98 -2.63 -2.95
CA ARG A 99 5.45 -3.70 -2.09
C ARG A 99 6.47 -4.21 -1.06
N THR A 100 7.76 -4.06 -1.34
CA THR A 100 8.89 -4.39 -0.44
C THR A 100 9.58 -3.15 0.13
N SER A 101 8.83 -2.06 0.30
CA SER A 101 9.36 -0.79 0.82
C SER A 101 9.61 -0.78 2.33
N GLN A 102 10.32 0.23 2.81
CA GLN A 102 10.58 0.44 4.24
C GLN A 102 9.28 0.58 5.06
N ALA A 103 8.30 1.34 4.55
CA ALA A 103 7.00 1.50 5.17
C ALA A 103 6.22 0.17 5.24
N MET A 104 6.25 -0.65 4.18
CA MET A 104 5.64 -1.99 4.21
C MET A 104 6.32 -2.91 5.23
N LEU A 105 7.65 -2.84 5.37
CA LEU A 105 8.37 -3.60 6.39
C LEU A 105 7.96 -3.19 7.81
N GLN A 106 7.76 -1.88 8.05
CA GLN A 106 7.27 -1.38 9.33
C GLN A 106 5.85 -1.87 9.61
N LEU A 107 4.94 -1.75 8.63
CA LEU A 107 3.58 -2.28 8.74
C LEU A 107 3.58 -3.78 9.10
N ILE A 108 4.35 -4.60 8.39
CA ILE A 108 4.41 -6.05 8.65
C ILE A 108 4.91 -6.34 10.06
N ARG A 109 5.89 -5.58 10.57
CA ARG A 109 6.38 -5.73 11.96
C ARG A 109 5.28 -5.39 12.97
N ALA A 110 4.54 -4.31 12.76
CA ALA A 110 3.42 -3.92 13.62
C ALA A 110 2.31 -4.97 13.60
N LEU A 111 1.91 -5.45 12.42
CA LEU A 111 0.91 -6.49 12.26
C LEU A 111 1.33 -7.83 12.90
N LYS A 112 2.61 -8.20 12.77
CA LYS A 112 3.17 -9.39 13.45
C LYS A 112 3.14 -9.26 14.97
N SER A 113 3.36 -8.05 15.50
CA SER A 113 3.21 -7.80 16.94
C SER A 113 1.76 -8.05 17.39
N LEU A 114 0.77 -7.51 16.66
CA LEU A 114 -0.65 -7.76 16.94
C LEU A 114 -1.02 -9.24 16.78
N GLN A 115 -0.50 -9.93 15.76
CA GLN A 115 -0.69 -11.37 15.59
C GLN A 115 -0.13 -12.18 16.76
N SER A 116 1.06 -11.85 17.26
CA SER A 116 1.66 -12.54 18.41
C SER A 116 0.85 -12.39 19.70
N GLN A 117 0.00 -11.36 19.78
CA GLN A 117 -0.94 -11.13 20.87
C GLN A 117 -2.30 -11.82 20.65
N GLY A 118 -2.44 -12.60 19.56
CA GLY A 118 -3.70 -13.27 19.20
C GLY A 118 -4.79 -12.32 18.69
N ARG A 119 -4.44 -11.10 18.28
CA ARG A 119 -5.42 -10.05 17.94
C ARG A 119 -5.85 -10.05 16.49
N LEU A 120 -5.06 -10.65 15.60
CA LEU A 120 -5.36 -10.79 14.18
C LEU A 120 -4.60 -11.98 13.57
N THR A 121 -5.02 -12.38 12.38
CA THR A 121 -4.24 -13.23 11.47
C THR A 121 -3.70 -12.39 10.33
N LEU A 122 -2.39 -12.44 10.07
CA LEU A 122 -1.72 -11.80 8.94
C LEU A 122 -1.57 -12.80 7.80
N ALA A 123 -1.94 -12.39 6.59
CA ALA A 123 -1.81 -13.19 5.38
C ALA A 123 -1.25 -12.39 4.21
N GLY A 124 -0.57 -13.10 3.31
CA GLY A 124 -0.27 -12.62 1.96
C GLY A 124 -1.27 -13.27 1.00
N PHE A 125 -1.83 -12.50 0.06
CA PHE A 125 -2.82 -13.02 -0.89
C PHE A 125 -2.37 -12.98 -2.35
N VAL A 126 -1.08 -12.73 -2.61
CA VAL A 126 -0.49 -13.07 -3.91
C VAL A 126 -0.20 -14.57 -3.91
N PRO A 127 -0.66 -15.34 -4.91
CA PRO A 127 -0.41 -16.77 -4.97
C PRO A 127 1.10 -17.09 -4.97
N ALA A 128 1.50 -18.14 -4.26
CA ALA A 128 2.90 -18.58 -4.21
C ALA A 128 3.43 -18.98 -5.60
N ASP A 129 2.58 -19.67 -6.38
CA ASP A 129 2.80 -19.97 -7.79
C ASP A 129 1.76 -19.22 -8.64
N PRO A 130 2.02 -17.95 -9.01
CA PRO A 130 1.06 -17.13 -9.70
C PRO A 130 0.82 -17.66 -11.12
N PRO A 131 -0.43 -17.97 -11.49
CA PRO A 131 -0.72 -18.54 -12.79
C PRO A 131 -0.40 -17.52 -13.91
N PRO A 132 -0.04 -17.99 -15.11
CA PRO A 132 0.20 -17.10 -16.22
C PRO A 132 -1.10 -16.40 -16.65
N GLY A 133 -0.98 -15.12 -16.99
CA GLY A 133 -2.06 -14.29 -17.52
C GLY A 133 -2.89 -13.59 -16.44
N ALA A 134 -3.20 -12.32 -16.69
CA ALA A 134 -3.85 -11.43 -15.72
C ALA A 134 -5.18 -11.99 -15.19
N ALA A 135 -6.05 -12.55 -16.04
CA ALA A 135 -7.34 -13.07 -15.59
C ALA A 135 -7.22 -14.25 -14.62
N ALA A 136 -6.22 -15.13 -14.82
CA ALA A 136 -5.96 -16.22 -13.89
C ALA A 136 -5.34 -15.70 -12.58
N TYR A 137 -4.46 -14.70 -12.69
CA TYR A 137 -3.82 -14.04 -11.55
C TYR A 137 -4.84 -13.34 -10.64
N GLU A 138 -5.74 -12.50 -11.19
CA GLU A 138 -6.80 -11.83 -10.42
C GLU A 138 -7.74 -12.83 -9.73
N ARG A 139 -8.17 -13.89 -10.45
CA ARG A 139 -8.98 -14.96 -9.86
C ARG A 139 -8.25 -15.69 -8.75
N ALA A 140 -6.93 -15.85 -8.85
CA ALA A 140 -6.15 -16.50 -7.82
C ALA A 140 -6.03 -15.62 -6.57
N MET A 141 -5.77 -14.31 -6.72
CA MET A 141 -5.79 -13.35 -5.61
C MET A 141 -7.14 -13.29 -4.90
N ALA A 142 -8.24 -13.27 -5.66
CA ALA A 142 -9.59 -13.31 -5.08
C ALA A 142 -9.81 -14.58 -4.25
N ARG A 143 -9.40 -15.75 -4.76
CA ARG A 143 -9.46 -17.01 -4.01
C ARG A 143 -8.63 -16.99 -2.73
N GLU A 144 -7.43 -16.41 -2.77
CA GLU A 144 -6.60 -16.27 -1.56
C GLU A 144 -7.29 -15.42 -0.49
N LEU A 145 -7.92 -14.31 -0.88
CA LEU A 145 -8.71 -13.48 0.04
C LEU A 145 -9.90 -14.28 0.61
N ASP A 146 -10.64 -14.99 -0.24
CA ASP A 146 -11.80 -15.80 0.16
C ASP A 146 -11.46 -16.99 1.08
N ARG A 147 -10.17 -17.31 1.31
CA ARG A 147 -9.75 -18.32 2.30
C ARG A 147 -9.90 -17.89 3.75
N ALA A 148 -10.04 -16.59 4.04
CA ALA A 148 -10.28 -16.18 5.43
C ALA A 148 -11.58 -16.83 5.94
N PRO A 149 -11.69 -17.14 7.25
CA PRO A 149 -12.90 -17.70 7.83
C PRO A 149 -14.14 -16.85 7.50
N ALA A 150 -15.29 -17.48 7.30
CA ALA A 150 -16.52 -16.79 6.89
C ALA A 150 -16.97 -15.72 7.89
N GLU A 151 -16.68 -15.93 9.17
CA GLU A 151 -16.96 -14.99 10.25
C GLU A 151 -15.93 -13.88 10.40
N ALA A 152 -14.75 -13.99 9.78
CA ALA A 152 -13.68 -13.03 9.93
C ALA A 152 -14.00 -11.70 9.23
N PHE A 153 -13.61 -10.59 9.85
CA PHE A 153 -13.53 -9.32 9.14
C PHE A 153 -12.21 -9.24 8.39
N VAL A 154 -12.23 -8.98 7.08
CA VAL A 154 -11.00 -8.87 6.27
C VAL A 154 -10.60 -7.43 6.06
N LEU A 155 -9.36 -7.07 6.42
CA LEU A 155 -8.71 -5.83 6.00
C LEU A 155 -7.65 -6.17 4.94
N ALA A 156 -7.94 -5.89 3.67
CA ALA A 156 -7.04 -6.17 2.55
C ALA A 156 -6.41 -4.88 2.00
N LEU A 157 -5.11 -4.92 1.69
CA LEU A 157 -4.38 -3.84 1.01
C LEU A 157 -3.81 -4.34 -0.31
N ALA A 158 -4.14 -3.66 -1.42
CA ALA A 158 -3.57 -3.90 -2.75
C ALA A 158 -3.36 -2.61 -3.53
N GLY A 159 -2.69 -2.74 -4.68
CA GLY A 159 -2.75 -1.78 -5.76
C GLY A 159 -4.21 -1.54 -6.16
N ASN A 160 -4.52 -0.28 -6.44
CA ASN A 160 -5.89 0.18 -6.68
C ASN A 160 -6.61 -0.64 -7.77
N VAL A 161 -5.94 -1.01 -8.86
CA VAL A 161 -6.53 -1.84 -9.91
C VAL A 161 -7.11 -3.16 -9.37
N HIS A 162 -6.40 -3.86 -8.47
CA HIS A 162 -6.87 -5.13 -7.89
C HIS A 162 -8.07 -4.95 -6.96
N ALA A 163 -8.15 -3.80 -6.28
CA ALA A 163 -9.16 -3.54 -5.26
C ALA A 163 -10.51 -3.07 -5.82
N ARG A 164 -10.65 -2.85 -7.14
CA ARG A 164 -11.90 -2.41 -7.75
C ARG A 164 -13.02 -3.44 -7.59
N LYS A 165 -14.25 -2.98 -7.31
CA LYS A 165 -15.45 -3.84 -7.18
C LYS A 165 -16.12 -4.14 -8.52
N SER A 166 -15.79 -3.40 -9.57
CA SER A 166 -16.29 -3.63 -10.92
C SER A 166 -15.14 -3.96 -11.88
N PRO A 167 -15.42 -4.72 -12.96
CA PRO A 167 -14.47 -4.90 -14.06
C PRO A 167 -14.04 -3.58 -14.74
N GLY A 168 -14.80 -2.50 -14.54
CA GLY A 168 -14.62 -1.22 -15.22
C GLY A 168 -14.69 -1.33 -16.74
N ALA A 169 -14.67 -0.20 -17.44
CA ALA A 169 -14.30 -0.23 -18.85
C ALA A 169 -12.81 -0.60 -18.90
N ALA A 170 -12.50 -1.83 -19.32
CA ALA A 170 -11.16 -2.39 -19.55
C ALA A 170 -10.30 -1.63 -20.59
N ARG A 171 -10.35 -0.30 -20.61
CA ARG A 171 -9.79 0.59 -21.63
C ARG A 171 -8.35 0.99 -21.34
N PHE A 172 -7.83 0.76 -20.12
CA PHE A 172 -6.49 1.21 -19.72
C PHE A 172 -5.54 0.10 -19.26
N SER A 173 -6.00 -1.15 -19.13
CA SER A 173 -5.10 -2.29 -18.96
C SER A 173 -5.04 -3.08 -20.27
N ALA A 174 -3.83 -3.37 -20.74
CA ALA A 174 -3.60 -4.28 -21.87
C ALA A 174 -4.10 -5.72 -21.61
N GLN A 175 -4.62 -5.98 -20.40
CA GLN A 175 -5.32 -7.18 -20.04
C GLN A 175 -6.71 -6.82 -19.48
N ALA A 176 -7.74 -7.04 -20.29
CA ALA A 176 -9.15 -6.91 -19.92
C ALA A 176 -9.61 -8.03 -18.96
N ALA A 177 -8.95 -8.12 -17.79
CA ALA A 177 -9.29 -9.05 -16.73
C ALA A 177 -10.15 -8.34 -15.67
N ALA A 178 -11.18 -9.03 -15.18
CA ALA A 178 -11.90 -8.59 -14.01
C ALA A 178 -10.95 -8.56 -12.79
N PRO A 179 -10.88 -7.46 -12.04
CA PRO A 179 -9.98 -7.30 -10.90
C PRO A 179 -10.40 -8.21 -9.74
N ALA A 180 -9.44 -8.57 -8.88
CA ALA A 180 -9.64 -9.47 -7.75
C ALA A 180 -10.84 -9.06 -6.88
N GLY A 181 -10.99 -7.76 -6.60
CA GLY A 181 -12.11 -7.23 -5.82
C GLY A 181 -13.49 -7.53 -6.41
N SER A 182 -13.63 -7.51 -7.74
CA SER A 182 -14.89 -7.84 -8.43
C SER A 182 -15.20 -9.35 -8.47
N LEU A 183 -14.24 -10.19 -8.08
CA LEU A 183 -14.32 -11.65 -8.15
C LEU A 183 -14.52 -12.30 -6.78
N LEU A 184 -14.62 -11.51 -5.71
CA LEU A 184 -14.77 -11.99 -4.34
C LEU A 184 -16.15 -12.61 -4.09
N GLN A 185 -16.19 -13.67 -3.30
CA GLN A 185 -17.43 -14.32 -2.87
C GLN A 185 -18.02 -13.71 -1.59
N ARG A 186 -17.26 -12.84 -0.91
CA ARG A 186 -17.71 -12.08 0.26
C ARG A 186 -17.97 -10.63 -0.06
N ARG A 187 -18.85 -10.00 0.73
CA ARG A 187 -19.13 -8.57 0.59
C ARG A 187 -18.00 -7.78 1.23
N MET A 188 -17.23 -7.08 0.41
CA MET A 188 -16.24 -6.11 0.87
C MET A 188 -16.77 -4.69 0.63
N THR A 189 -16.33 -3.77 1.48
CA THR A 189 -16.36 -2.34 1.16
C THR A 189 -15.06 -1.98 0.45
N HIS A 190 -15.18 -1.47 -0.77
CA HIS A 190 -14.05 -1.14 -1.63
C HIS A 190 -13.70 0.33 -1.50
N MET A 191 -12.45 0.63 -1.15
CA MET A 191 -12.00 1.99 -0.87
C MET A 191 -10.78 2.32 -1.72
N LEU A 192 -10.86 3.43 -2.46
CA LEU A 192 -9.70 4.04 -3.09
C LEU A 192 -9.01 4.95 -2.09
N ILE A 193 -7.69 4.83 -1.96
CA ILE A 193 -6.85 5.80 -1.26
C ILE A 193 -6.22 6.74 -2.29
N GLY A 194 -6.49 8.03 -2.16
CA GLY A 194 -5.98 9.07 -3.05
C GLY A 194 -5.31 10.21 -2.29
N HIS A 195 -4.84 11.21 -3.02
CA HIS A 195 -4.13 12.36 -2.47
C HIS A 195 -4.48 13.67 -3.17
N ARG A 196 -4.51 14.77 -2.40
CA ARG A 196 -4.97 16.09 -2.87
C ARG A 196 -3.89 16.96 -3.48
N LEU A 197 -2.66 16.86 -2.98
CA LEU A 197 -1.59 17.77 -3.32
C LEU A 197 -0.49 17.02 -4.09
N PRO A 198 0.39 17.73 -4.82
CA PRO A 198 1.55 17.11 -5.46
C PRO A 198 2.30 16.21 -4.48
N SER A 199 2.54 14.97 -4.90
CA SER A 199 3.00 13.89 -4.06
C SER A 199 4.12 13.10 -4.74
N GLN A 200 4.65 12.10 -4.06
CA GLN A 200 5.61 11.17 -4.63
C GLN A 200 5.30 9.75 -4.16
N ALA A 201 5.62 8.78 -5.01
CA ALA A 201 5.65 7.37 -4.64
C ALA A 201 6.87 6.70 -5.26
N TRP A 202 7.34 5.62 -4.64
CA TRP A 202 8.38 4.78 -5.22
C TRP A 202 7.76 3.84 -6.25
N ILE A 203 8.10 4.02 -7.52
CA ILE A 203 7.50 3.28 -8.65
C ILE A 203 8.62 2.77 -9.56
N CYS A 204 8.41 1.63 -10.20
CA CYS A 204 9.30 1.08 -11.22
C CYS A 204 8.72 1.27 -12.63
N ALA A 205 9.22 2.25 -13.39
CA ALA A 205 8.84 2.47 -14.79
C ALA A 205 9.85 3.38 -15.53
N PRO A 206 10.74 2.90 -16.43
CA PRO A 206 11.36 1.57 -16.54
C PRO A 206 12.51 1.35 -15.51
N THR A 207 12.85 2.39 -14.75
CA THR A 207 13.77 2.32 -13.60
C THR A 207 12.96 2.49 -12.32
N CYS A 208 13.51 2.03 -11.20
CA CYS A 208 12.87 2.14 -9.89
C CYS A 208 13.38 3.39 -9.15
N GLY A 209 12.46 4.20 -8.65
CA GLY A 209 12.80 5.40 -7.90
C GLY A 209 11.58 6.20 -7.46
N PRO A 210 11.79 7.32 -6.74
CA PRO A 210 10.72 8.24 -6.42
C PRO A 210 10.23 8.93 -7.70
N LEU A 211 8.95 8.77 -8.03
CA LEU A 211 8.29 9.47 -9.12
C LEU A 211 7.31 10.52 -8.58
N PRO A 212 7.28 11.73 -9.18
CA PRO A 212 6.29 12.74 -8.84
C PRO A 212 4.89 12.30 -9.31
N LEU A 213 3.91 12.54 -8.45
CA LEU A 213 2.50 12.30 -8.69
C LEU A 213 1.75 13.63 -8.65
N GLY A 214 0.97 13.91 -9.69
CA GLY A 214 -0.07 14.93 -9.61
C GLY A 214 -1.16 14.51 -8.61
N PRO A 215 -2.03 15.43 -8.17
CA PRO A 215 -3.20 15.08 -7.36
C PRO A 215 -4.03 13.96 -7.99
N SER A 216 -4.63 13.10 -7.16
CA SER A 216 -5.60 12.11 -7.63
C SER A 216 -6.73 12.82 -8.39
N PRO A 217 -7.16 12.31 -9.55
CA PRO A 217 -8.29 12.86 -10.29
C PRO A 217 -9.55 13.03 -9.42
N GLU A 218 -9.76 12.08 -8.51
CA GLU A 218 -10.88 12.03 -7.57
C GLU A 218 -10.74 13.08 -6.45
N ALA A 219 -9.60 13.74 -6.30
CA ALA A 219 -9.38 14.76 -5.27
C ALA A 219 -9.96 16.14 -5.63
N ARG A 220 -10.40 16.35 -6.88
CA ARG A 220 -10.90 17.65 -7.34
C ARG A 220 -12.03 18.14 -6.42
N ASP A 221 -11.86 19.34 -5.87
CA ASP A 221 -12.79 20.06 -4.98
C ASP A 221 -13.17 19.34 -3.66
N ARG A 222 -12.47 18.25 -3.29
CA ARG A 222 -12.75 17.47 -2.07
C ARG A 222 -11.66 17.66 -1.03
N ALA A 223 -12.03 18.06 0.20
CA ALA A 223 -11.11 18.12 1.34
C ALA A 223 -10.49 16.76 1.70
N ALA A 224 -9.42 16.74 2.49
CA ALA A 224 -8.88 15.49 3.01
C ALA A 224 -9.93 14.81 3.90
N GLY A 225 -9.93 13.48 3.93
CA GLY A 225 -10.88 12.68 4.69
C GLY A 225 -11.64 11.65 3.86
N LEU A 226 -12.65 11.04 4.48
CA LEU A 226 -13.46 9.98 3.90
C LEU A 226 -14.65 10.55 3.13
N HIS A 227 -14.83 10.10 1.89
CA HIS A 227 -15.91 10.49 1.00
C HIS A 227 -16.62 9.24 0.49
N VAL A 228 -17.94 9.31 0.37
CA VAL A 228 -18.70 8.31 -0.39
C VAL A 228 -18.46 8.57 -1.87
N LEU A 229 -18.18 7.51 -2.63
CA LEU A 229 -18.11 7.57 -4.08
C LEU A 229 -19.39 7.00 -4.69
N ASP A 230 -19.99 7.75 -5.60
CA ASP A 230 -20.98 7.23 -6.55
C ASP A 230 -20.24 6.76 -7.82
N ASP A 231 -19.34 5.79 -7.63
CA ASP A 231 -18.53 5.18 -8.68
C ASP A 231 -18.84 3.68 -8.77
N ALA A 232 -18.81 3.16 -10.00
CA ALA A 232 -18.85 1.73 -10.25
C ALA A 232 -17.65 1.00 -9.63
N ASP A 233 -16.47 1.63 -9.55
CA ASP A 233 -15.23 0.94 -9.18
C ASP A 233 -14.96 0.87 -7.67
N TYR A 234 -15.48 1.81 -6.88
CA TYR A 234 -15.28 1.87 -5.41
C TYR A 234 -16.53 2.37 -4.68
N ASP A 235 -16.64 2.05 -3.39
CA ASP A 235 -17.69 2.56 -2.50
C ASP A 235 -17.27 3.87 -1.83
N TYR A 236 -15.97 4.00 -1.51
CA TYR A 236 -15.43 5.14 -0.77
C TYR A 236 -14.10 5.61 -1.36
N LEU A 237 -13.81 6.89 -1.12
CA LEU A 237 -12.53 7.52 -1.33
C LEU A 237 -12.01 8.02 0.01
N LEU A 238 -10.81 7.61 0.39
CA LEU A 238 -10.06 8.25 1.47
C LEU A 238 -8.98 9.13 0.87
N LEU A 239 -9.17 10.45 0.99
CA LEU A 239 -8.20 11.44 0.52
C LEU A 239 -7.23 11.82 1.62
N LEU A 240 -5.96 11.54 1.37
CA LEU A 240 -4.84 12.09 2.12
C LEU A 240 -4.43 13.44 1.52
N ASP A 241 -3.68 14.25 2.26
CA ASP A 241 -3.16 15.49 1.68
C ASP A 241 -2.02 15.21 0.69
N ARG A 242 -1.03 14.42 1.11
CA ARG A 242 0.15 14.07 0.31
C ARG A 242 0.56 12.62 0.51
N LEU A 243 1.25 12.08 -0.48
CA LEU A 243 2.05 10.87 -0.37
C LEU A 243 3.54 11.21 -0.52
N SER A 244 4.37 10.48 0.20
CA SER A 244 5.82 10.53 0.15
C SER A 244 6.35 9.17 -0.28
N ALA A 245 7.39 9.16 -1.13
CA ALA A 245 7.96 7.91 -1.61
C ALA A 245 8.65 7.13 -0.49
N SER A 246 8.29 5.85 -0.36
CA SER A 246 8.92 4.88 0.54
C SER A 246 9.90 4.00 -0.26
N PRO A 247 11.22 4.15 -0.09
CA PRO A 247 12.19 3.36 -0.83
C PRO A 247 12.19 1.88 -0.39
N PRO A 248 12.83 0.98 -1.16
CA PRO A 248 13.12 -0.39 -0.79
C PRO A 248 13.62 -0.55 0.64
N ALA A 249 13.10 -1.55 1.36
CA ALA A 249 13.62 -1.87 2.69
C ALA A 249 15.04 -2.43 2.63
N PHE A 250 15.39 -3.11 1.54
CA PHE A 250 16.72 -3.62 1.28
C PHE A 250 17.16 -3.26 -0.14
N PRO A 251 18.45 -2.95 -0.34
CA PRO A 251 18.95 -2.72 -1.68
C PRO A 251 18.83 -3.99 -2.52
N ALA A 252 18.61 -3.81 -3.82
CA ALA A 252 18.78 -4.90 -4.77
C ALA A 252 20.25 -5.39 -4.73
N PRO A 253 20.51 -6.69 -4.95
CA PRO A 253 21.85 -7.19 -5.17
C PRO A 253 22.52 -6.38 -6.27
N ALA A 254 23.79 -6.07 -6.07
CA ALA A 254 24.59 -5.54 -7.17
C ALA A 254 24.49 -6.53 -8.34
N ALA A 255 24.25 -6.02 -9.55
CA ALA A 255 24.33 -6.86 -10.74
C ALA A 255 25.70 -7.55 -10.74
N PRO A 256 25.78 -8.86 -11.03
CA PRO A 256 27.06 -9.54 -11.13
C PRO A 256 27.91 -8.76 -12.15
N LYS A 257 29.12 -8.36 -11.73
CA LYS A 257 30.07 -7.76 -12.66
C LYS A 257 30.29 -8.79 -13.77
N LEU A 258 29.93 -8.45 -15.00
CA LEU A 258 30.29 -9.26 -16.16
C LEU A 258 31.81 -9.38 -16.15
N VAL A 259 32.32 -10.56 -15.81
CA VAL A 259 33.74 -10.86 -15.96
C VAL A 259 33.95 -10.97 -17.47
N SER A 260 34.66 -10.00 -18.04
CA SER A 260 35.07 -10.07 -19.44
C SER A 260 35.83 -11.39 -19.65
N PRO A 261 35.49 -12.18 -20.68
CA PRO A 261 36.29 -13.34 -21.03
C PRO A 261 37.71 -12.86 -21.36
N ALA A 262 38.70 -13.56 -20.77
CA ALA A 262 40.12 -13.34 -20.98
C ALA A 262 40.56 -13.72 -22.40
#